data_AF-A0A8J3EEV4-F1
#
_entry.id   AF-A0A8J3EEV4-F1
#
_cell.length_a   1.000
_cell.length_b   1.000
_cell.length_c   1.000
_cell.angle_alpha   90.00
_cell.angle_beta   90.00
_cell.angle_gamma   90.00
#
_symmetry.space_group_name_H-M   'P 1'
#
loop_
_entity.id
_entity.type
_entity.pdbx_description
1 polymer ?
#
loop_
_entity_poly.entity_id
_entity_poly.type
_entity_poly.pdbx_seq_one_letter_code
_entity_poly.pdbx_strand_id
1 'polypeptide(L)'
;MSDAAAFGPESRLPIPGLPETARTELSGAVAALEGTSLAVRLAALVGAPIEALKSRLPGPAQAMLDAAIERALSRAMEAALKSDPARTPLPVSSDWFHRGLAAASGAAGGAFGLPGTLVELPLSTTLLLRQIAAVAAGQGEDLGRPEAAAECLKVFALGGRDPYDDAAESGYFAVRIALAEALKGVVGRGVTGAVLPGFIGAVAARFGGPVALKLSAQVAPIIGAAAGATVNLVFLEHFRTVARGHFTVRRLERAHGPALVQAAYEAMRDARFAA
;
A
#
# COMPACT_ATOMS: atom_id res chain seq x y z
N MET A 1 37.08 45.14 23.37
CA MET A 1 37.37 44.84 21.96
C MET A 1 37.82 43.40 21.89
N SER A 2 36.88 42.48 21.67
CA SER A 2 36.44 41.95 20.36
C SER A 2 37.16 40.63 20.14
N ASP A 3 36.59 39.50 20.53
CA ASP A 3 35.53 38.73 19.85
C ASP A 3 36.06 37.94 18.64
N ALA A 4 35.82 36.63 18.70
CA ALA A 4 35.68 35.65 17.60
C ALA A 4 36.15 34.25 18.03
N ALA A 5 35.30 33.56 18.78
CA ALA A 5 35.30 32.10 18.81
C ALA A 5 34.87 31.62 17.41
N ALA A 6 35.82 31.17 16.61
CA ALA A 6 35.55 30.60 15.30
C ALA A 6 34.92 29.21 15.45
N PHE A 7 33.62 29.14 15.19
CA PHE A 7 32.85 27.92 14.96
C PHE A 7 33.54 27.04 13.90
N GLY A 8 33.88 25.80 14.26
CA GLY A 8 34.30 24.78 13.29
C GLY A 8 33.12 24.32 12.42
N PRO A 9 33.38 23.83 11.20
CA PRO A 9 32.32 23.32 10.34
C PRO A 9 31.80 21.99 10.91
N GLU A 10 30.47 21.90 11.00
CA GLU A 10 29.69 20.73 11.42
C GLU A 10 29.50 20.48 12.92
N SER A 11 28.93 21.46 13.64
CA SER A 11 27.99 21.11 14.71
C SER A 11 26.68 20.58 14.10
N ARG A 12 26.71 19.38 13.50
CA ARG A 12 25.49 18.59 13.40
C ARG A 12 25.17 18.20 14.83
N LEU A 13 24.23 18.92 15.46
CA LEU A 13 23.67 18.50 16.74
C LEU A 13 23.39 16.99 16.64
N PRO A 14 23.91 16.15 17.56
CA PRO A 14 23.55 14.76 17.56
C PRO A 14 22.05 14.71 17.87
N ILE A 15 21.22 14.59 16.83
CA ILE A 15 19.87 14.05 16.98
C ILE A 15 20.07 12.81 17.86
N PRO A 16 19.42 12.66 19.02
CA PRO A 16 19.53 11.47 19.83
C PRO A 16 19.28 10.26 18.93
N GLY A 17 20.35 9.64 18.49
CA GLY A 17 20.31 8.93 17.23
C GLY A 17 19.57 7.63 17.43
N LEU A 18 18.63 7.30 16.55
CA LEU A 18 18.15 5.92 16.43
C LEU A 18 19.37 4.98 16.45
N PRO A 19 19.34 3.86 17.19
CA PRO A 19 20.42 2.87 17.16
C PRO A 19 20.76 2.46 15.72
N GLU A 20 22.01 2.06 15.45
CA GLU A 20 22.44 1.73 14.08
C GLU A 20 21.57 0.65 13.42
N THR A 21 21.12 -0.32 14.20
CA THR A 21 20.17 -1.35 13.76
C THR A 21 18.83 -0.73 13.36
N ALA A 22 18.27 0.16 14.18
CA ALA A 22 17.04 0.89 13.88
C ALA A 22 17.19 1.81 12.65
N ARG A 23 18.36 2.44 12.47
CA ARG A 23 18.65 3.25 11.26
C ARG A 23 18.67 2.39 10.00
N THR A 24 19.28 1.21 10.07
CA THR A 24 19.33 0.26 8.93
C THR A 24 17.92 -0.23 8.58
N GLU A 25 17.13 -0.63 9.58
CA GLU A 25 15.73 -1.02 9.39
C GLU A 25 14.89 0.12 8.81
N LEU A 26 15.07 1.34 9.32
CA LEU A 26 14.37 2.53 8.83
C LEU A 26 14.76 2.86 7.39
N SER A 27 16.04 2.75 7.03
CA SER A 27 16.51 2.95 5.66
C SER A 27 15.86 1.95 4.69
N GLY A 28 15.76 0.68 5.09
CA GLY A 28 15.03 -0.33 4.33
C GLY A 28 13.54 0.01 4.19
N ALA A 29 12.92 0.53 5.25
CA ALA A 29 11.52 0.99 5.20
C ALA A 29 11.33 2.21 4.29
N VAL A 30 12.26 3.18 4.30
CA VAL A 30 12.27 4.32 3.37
C VAL A 30 12.34 3.82 1.93
N ALA A 31 13.26 2.89 1.63
CA ALA A 31 13.38 2.33 0.28
C ALA A 31 12.12 1.57 -0.17
N ALA A 32 11.43 0.89 0.75
CA ALA A 32 10.19 0.17 0.47
C ALA A 32 8.99 1.11 0.23
N LEU A 33 8.92 2.23 0.95
CA LEU A 33 7.79 3.16 0.95
C LEU A 33 7.93 4.27 -0.09
N GLU A 34 9.15 4.75 -0.31
CA GLU A 34 9.51 5.81 -1.27
C GLU A 34 10.12 5.24 -2.57
N GLY A 35 10.10 3.92 -2.72
CA GLY A 35 10.64 3.21 -3.87
C GLY A 35 9.81 3.35 -5.15
N THR A 36 10.19 2.57 -6.17
CA THR A 36 9.53 2.57 -7.49
C THR A 36 8.03 2.25 -7.37
N SER A 37 7.19 3.10 -7.97
CA SER A 37 5.74 2.91 -7.96
C SER A 37 5.32 1.61 -8.65
N LEU A 38 4.17 1.07 -8.24
CA LEU A 38 3.58 -0.09 -8.91
C LEU A 38 3.36 0.18 -10.40
N ALA A 39 3.11 1.45 -10.76
CA ALA A 39 2.90 1.86 -12.12
C ALA A 39 4.09 1.59 -13.02
N VAL A 40 5.27 2.00 -12.58
CA VAL A 40 6.52 1.76 -13.29
C VAL A 40 6.83 0.25 -13.36
N ARG A 41 6.57 -0.51 -12.30
CA ARG A 41 6.82 -1.97 -12.28
C ARG A 41 5.93 -2.72 -13.27
N LEU A 42 4.66 -2.35 -13.36
CA LEU A 42 3.72 -2.96 -14.31
C LEU A 42 3.99 -2.51 -15.75
N ALA A 43 4.32 -1.24 -15.98
CA ALA A 43 4.73 -0.73 -17.29
C ALA A 43 5.99 -1.46 -17.82
N ALA A 44 7.00 -1.65 -16.97
CA ALA A 44 8.21 -2.39 -17.32
C ALA A 44 7.93 -3.85 -17.67
N LEU A 45 6.96 -4.49 -16.99
CA LEU A 45 6.56 -5.88 -17.27
C LEU A 45 5.88 -6.02 -18.64
N VAL A 46 5.03 -5.05 -19.00
CA VAL A 46 4.21 -5.10 -20.23
C VAL A 46 4.92 -4.46 -21.42
N GLY A 47 6.01 -3.72 -21.21
CA GLY A 47 6.72 -2.99 -22.25
C GLY A 47 5.91 -1.84 -22.86
N ALA A 48 4.96 -1.30 -22.09
CA ALA A 48 4.03 -0.26 -22.54
C ALA A 48 4.11 0.97 -21.62
N PRO A 49 3.96 2.19 -22.17
CA PRO A 49 4.01 3.40 -21.37
C PRO A 49 2.82 3.46 -20.40
N ILE A 50 3.02 4.07 -19.24
CA ILE A 50 2.03 4.15 -18.14
C ILE A 50 0.73 4.80 -18.64
N GLU A 51 0.87 5.84 -19.47
CA GLU A 51 -0.23 6.61 -20.06
C GLU A 51 -1.12 5.74 -20.97
N ALA A 52 -0.51 4.79 -21.70
CA ALA A 52 -1.24 3.86 -22.56
C ALA A 52 -2.00 2.79 -21.77
N LEU A 53 -1.63 2.53 -20.50
CA LEU A 53 -2.40 1.66 -19.62
C LEU A 53 -3.49 2.43 -18.85
N LYS A 54 -3.29 3.73 -18.56
CA LYS A 54 -4.29 4.58 -17.89
C LYS A 54 -5.47 4.95 -18.80
N SER A 55 -5.27 5.12 -20.11
CA SER A 55 -6.30 5.59 -21.07
C SER A 55 -7.35 4.56 -21.51
N ARG A 56 -7.33 3.34 -20.97
CA ARG A 56 -8.11 2.20 -21.51
C ARG A 56 -9.46 1.92 -20.84
N LEU A 57 -9.84 2.65 -19.80
CA LEU A 57 -11.13 2.44 -19.11
C LEU A 57 -12.12 3.57 -19.44
N PRO A 58 -13.27 3.29 -20.10
CA PRO A 58 -14.31 4.28 -20.36
C PRO A 58 -15.00 4.73 -19.05
N GLY A 59 -15.52 5.97 -19.00
CA GLY A 59 -16.05 6.60 -17.79
C GLY A 59 -17.03 5.75 -16.95
N PRO A 60 -18.04 5.09 -17.55
CA PRO A 60 -18.95 4.20 -16.81
C PRO A 60 -18.25 3.01 -16.14
N ALA A 61 -17.15 2.51 -16.72
CA ALA A 61 -16.37 1.44 -16.12
C ALA A 61 -15.54 1.92 -14.91
N GLN A 62 -15.14 3.20 -14.88
CA GLN A 62 -14.42 3.80 -13.75
C GLN A 62 -15.32 3.87 -12.51
N ALA A 63 -16.55 4.41 -12.65
CA ALA A 63 -17.49 4.50 -11.53
C ALA A 63 -17.86 3.10 -10.95
N MET A 64 -18.00 2.10 -11.83
CA MET A 64 -18.24 0.72 -11.43
C MET A 64 -17.05 0.10 -10.70
N LEU A 65 -15.83 0.43 -11.14
CA LEU A 65 -14.58 0.01 -10.51
C LEU A 65 -14.45 0.61 -9.11
N ASP A 66 -14.67 1.92 -8.96
CA ASP A 66 -14.58 2.63 -7.68
C ASP A 66 -15.55 2.00 -6.65
N ALA A 67 -16.80 1.79 -7.06
CA ALA A 67 -17.79 1.13 -6.21
C ALA A 67 -17.42 -0.33 -5.88
N ALA A 68 -16.73 -1.05 -6.78
CA ALA A 68 -16.25 -2.40 -6.51
C ALA A 68 -15.08 -2.39 -5.51
N ILE A 69 -14.19 -1.40 -5.60
CA ILE A 69 -13.06 -1.23 -4.70
C ILE A 69 -13.53 -0.86 -3.29
N GLU A 70 -14.42 0.10 -3.15
CA GLU A 70 -14.98 0.47 -1.84
C GLU A 70 -15.65 -0.72 -1.15
N ARG A 71 -16.43 -1.51 -1.91
CA ARG A 71 -17.04 -2.74 -1.39
C ARG A 71 -15.99 -3.78 -1.00
N ALA A 72 -14.96 -3.99 -1.82
CA ALA A 72 -13.88 -4.92 -1.54
C ALA A 72 -13.13 -4.55 -0.26
N LEU A 73 -12.76 -3.28 -0.11
CA LEU A 73 -12.07 -2.75 1.08
C LEU A 73 -12.97 -2.82 2.33
N SER A 74 -14.25 -2.49 2.21
CA SER A 74 -15.23 -2.63 3.30
C SER A 74 -15.36 -4.07 3.78
N ARG A 75 -15.52 -5.02 2.85
CA ARG A 75 -15.61 -6.45 3.17
C ARG A 75 -14.32 -6.99 3.76
N ALA A 76 -13.17 -6.57 3.23
CA ALA A 76 -11.88 -6.98 3.75
C ALA A 76 -11.67 -6.45 5.18
N MET A 77 -12.05 -5.21 5.46
CA MET A 77 -12.03 -4.62 6.81
C MET A 77 -12.95 -5.38 7.77
N GLU A 78 -14.21 -5.63 7.39
CA GLU A 78 -15.14 -6.43 8.19
C GLU A 78 -14.58 -7.83 8.51
N ALA A 79 -13.97 -8.47 7.51
CA ALA A 79 -13.34 -9.78 7.69
C ALA A 79 -12.13 -9.71 8.62
N ALA A 80 -11.30 -8.67 8.50
CA ALA A 80 -10.14 -8.46 9.37
C ALA A 80 -10.55 -8.21 10.83
N LEU A 81 -11.58 -7.39 11.07
CA LEU A 81 -12.09 -7.11 12.41
C LEU A 81 -12.77 -8.33 13.07
N LYS A 82 -13.30 -9.26 12.26
CA LYS A 82 -14.00 -10.47 12.74
C LYS A 82 -13.10 -11.71 12.84
N SER A 83 -11.89 -11.68 12.29
CA SER A 83 -11.01 -12.85 12.24
C SER A 83 -9.74 -12.61 13.05
N ASP A 84 -9.11 -13.70 13.52
CA ASP A 84 -7.71 -13.68 14.00
C ASP A 84 -6.80 -14.02 12.81
N PRO A 85 -6.17 -13.02 12.17
CA PRO A 85 -5.37 -13.25 10.96
C PRO A 85 -4.05 -13.97 11.27
N ALA A 86 -3.56 -13.88 12.52
CA ALA A 86 -2.29 -14.46 12.95
C ALA A 86 -2.37 -15.99 13.17
N ARG A 87 -3.54 -16.51 13.56
CA ARG A 87 -3.74 -17.94 13.87
C ARG A 87 -4.04 -18.83 12.68
N THR A 88 -4.28 -18.28 11.49
CA THR A 88 -4.54 -19.11 10.29
C THR A 88 -3.78 -18.54 9.09
N PRO A 89 -2.46 -18.74 9.00
CA PRO A 89 -1.77 -18.46 7.75
C PRO A 89 -2.44 -19.30 6.66
N LEU A 90 -2.99 -18.65 5.63
CA LEU A 90 -3.34 -19.40 4.43
C LEU A 90 -2.01 -19.80 3.79
N PRO A 91 -1.80 -21.09 3.46
CA PRO A 91 -0.76 -21.43 2.53
C PRO A 91 -1.16 -20.72 1.23
N VAL A 92 -0.39 -19.72 0.81
CA VAL A 92 -0.43 -19.32 -0.59
C VAL A 92 0.25 -20.49 -1.30
N SER A 93 -0.48 -21.58 -1.49
CA SER A 93 0.10 -22.80 -2.03
C SER A 93 0.55 -22.52 -3.46
N SER A 94 1.56 -23.26 -3.90
CA SER A 94 1.88 -23.35 -5.32
C SER A 94 0.63 -23.65 -6.15
N ASP A 95 -0.44 -24.22 -5.58
CA ASP A 95 -1.71 -24.44 -6.27
C ASP A 95 -2.48 -23.17 -6.63
N TRP A 96 -2.31 -22.02 -5.96
CA TRP A 96 -2.89 -20.76 -6.46
C TRP A 96 -2.13 -20.25 -7.69
N PHE A 97 -0.81 -20.47 -7.74
CA PHE A 97 -0.01 -20.24 -8.95
C PHE A 97 -0.36 -21.23 -10.06
N HIS A 98 -0.53 -22.51 -9.74
CA HIS A 98 -0.95 -23.55 -10.69
C HIS A 98 -2.42 -23.42 -11.10
N ARG A 99 -3.30 -22.89 -10.24
CA ARG A 99 -4.65 -22.43 -10.60
C ARG A 99 -4.63 -21.09 -11.33
N GLY A 100 -3.60 -20.27 -11.20
CA GLY A 100 -3.32 -19.16 -12.11
C GLY A 100 -2.94 -19.66 -13.51
N LEU A 101 -2.25 -20.81 -13.61
CA LEU A 101 -1.98 -21.56 -14.84
C LEU A 101 -3.18 -22.36 -15.37
N ALA A 102 -4.11 -22.82 -14.52
CA ALA A 102 -5.30 -23.59 -14.91
C ALA A 102 -6.57 -22.74 -15.09
N ALA A 103 -6.74 -21.63 -14.35
CA ALA A 103 -7.79 -20.62 -14.59
C ALA A 103 -7.48 -19.75 -15.82
N ALA A 104 -6.21 -19.75 -16.21
CA ALA A 104 -5.70 -19.27 -17.48
C ALA A 104 -6.23 -20.06 -18.69
N SER A 105 -6.66 -21.32 -18.53
CA SER A 105 -7.35 -22.04 -19.60
C SER A 105 -8.87 -21.86 -19.49
N GLY A 106 -9.35 -20.62 -19.69
CA GLY A 106 -10.48 -20.46 -20.62
C GLY A 106 -11.92 -20.20 -20.14
N ALA A 107 -12.29 -19.86 -18.90
CA ALA A 107 -13.75 -19.79 -18.60
C ALA A 107 -14.34 -18.76 -17.61
N ALA A 108 -13.59 -17.98 -16.82
CA ALA A 108 -14.24 -17.01 -15.91
C ALA A 108 -14.31 -15.57 -16.48
N GLY A 109 -13.35 -15.17 -17.31
CA GLY A 109 -13.36 -13.85 -17.99
C GLY A 109 -13.83 -13.89 -19.44
N GLY A 110 -13.66 -15.03 -20.12
CA GLY A 110 -13.98 -15.19 -21.55
C GLY A 110 -15.40 -15.71 -21.84
N ALA A 111 -16.04 -16.42 -20.89
CA ALA A 111 -17.36 -17.02 -21.12
C ALA A 111 -18.52 -16.31 -20.39
N PHE A 112 -18.23 -15.43 -19.41
CA PHE A 112 -19.25 -14.74 -18.60
C PHE A 112 -19.27 -13.21 -18.73
N GLY A 113 -18.32 -12.60 -19.46
CA GLY A 113 -18.20 -11.14 -19.55
C GLY A 113 -17.90 -10.45 -18.21
N LEU A 114 -18.18 -9.14 -18.15
CA LEU A 114 -17.98 -8.23 -16.99
C LEU A 114 -18.36 -8.78 -15.58
N PRO A 115 -19.37 -9.67 -15.40
CA PRO A 115 -19.67 -10.22 -14.08
C PRO A 115 -18.55 -11.08 -13.45
N GLY A 116 -17.77 -11.83 -14.23
CA GLY A 116 -16.72 -12.73 -13.70
C GLY A 116 -15.52 -11.97 -13.11
N THR A 117 -15.16 -10.85 -13.72
CA THR A 117 -14.11 -9.93 -13.24
C THR A 117 -14.48 -9.22 -11.93
N LEU A 118 -15.76 -9.06 -11.61
CA LEU A 118 -16.21 -8.37 -10.39
C LEU A 118 -16.03 -9.18 -9.10
N VAL A 119 -15.83 -10.49 -9.20
CA VAL A 119 -15.61 -11.38 -8.03
C VAL A 119 -14.12 -11.53 -7.69
N GLU A 120 -13.23 -11.39 -8.68
CA GLU A 120 -11.78 -11.51 -8.48
C GLU A 120 -11.24 -10.40 -7.57
N LEU A 121 -11.75 -9.17 -7.70
CA LEU A 121 -11.27 -8.01 -6.97
C LEU A 121 -11.53 -8.10 -5.46
N PRO A 122 -12.76 -8.36 -4.99
CA PRO A 122 -13.02 -8.56 -3.56
C PRO A 122 -12.21 -9.71 -2.96
N LEU A 123 -12.05 -10.81 -3.70
CA LEU A 123 -11.29 -11.97 -3.22
C LEU A 123 -9.79 -11.68 -3.12
N SER A 124 -9.18 -11.16 -4.18
CA SER A 124 -7.74 -10.84 -4.20
C SER A 124 -7.39 -9.74 -3.19
N THR A 125 -8.25 -8.73 -3.03
CA THR A 125 -8.08 -7.68 -2.02
C THR A 125 -8.16 -8.24 -0.60
N THR A 126 -9.11 -9.13 -0.32
CA THR A 126 -9.23 -9.79 0.99
C THR A 126 -8.00 -10.65 1.31
N LEU A 127 -7.54 -11.44 0.34
CA LEU A 127 -6.32 -12.24 0.48
C LEU A 127 -5.09 -11.36 0.75
N LEU A 128 -4.97 -10.25 0.02
CA LEU A 128 -3.87 -9.31 0.19
C LEU A 128 -3.92 -8.63 1.57
N LEU A 129 -5.09 -8.17 2.02
CA LEU A 129 -5.26 -7.60 3.36
C LEU A 129 -4.90 -8.62 4.45
N ARG A 130 -5.23 -9.89 4.27
CA ARG A 130 -4.83 -10.96 5.20
C ARG A 130 -3.31 -11.12 5.26
N GLN A 131 -2.61 -11.03 4.12
CA GLN A 131 -1.14 -11.06 4.08
C GLN A 131 -0.51 -9.84 4.75
N ILE A 132 -1.11 -8.66 4.55
CA ILE A 132 -0.72 -7.42 5.22
C ILE A 132 -0.88 -7.57 6.74
N ALA A 133 -2.01 -8.12 7.20
CA ALA A 133 -2.26 -8.37 8.62
C ALA A 133 -1.24 -9.36 9.22
N ALA A 134 -0.83 -10.40 8.48
CA ALA A 134 0.23 -11.31 8.92
C ALA A 134 1.58 -10.59 9.09
N VAL A 135 1.94 -9.67 8.18
CA VAL A 135 3.13 -8.81 8.33
C VAL A 135 3.00 -7.90 9.55
N ALA A 136 1.83 -7.31 9.76
CA ALA A 136 1.54 -6.45 10.91
C ALA A 136 1.76 -7.18 12.24
N ALA A 137 1.18 -8.38 12.38
CA ALA A 137 1.37 -9.24 13.54
C ALA A 137 2.85 -9.59 13.76
N GLY A 138 3.59 -9.91 12.68
CA GLY A 138 5.03 -10.18 12.74
C GLY A 138 5.87 -8.97 13.21
N GLN A 139 5.35 -7.75 13.09
CA GLN A 139 5.96 -6.51 13.59
C GLN A 139 5.40 -6.09 14.97
N GLY A 140 4.59 -6.94 15.59
CA GLY A 140 4.03 -6.73 16.93
C GLY A 140 2.79 -5.84 16.98
N GLU A 141 2.03 -5.70 15.89
CA GLU A 141 0.69 -5.10 15.95
C GLU A 141 -0.32 -6.06 16.60
N ASP A 142 -1.20 -5.51 17.43
CA ASP A 142 -2.32 -6.25 18.01
C ASP A 142 -3.54 -6.18 17.07
N LEU A 143 -3.78 -7.27 16.33
CA LEU A 143 -4.88 -7.36 15.36
C LEU A 143 -6.28 -7.43 16.00
N GLY A 144 -6.37 -7.59 17.33
CA GLY A 144 -7.64 -7.44 18.05
C GLY A 144 -8.11 -5.98 18.13
N ARG A 145 -7.24 -5.03 17.79
CA ARG A 145 -7.53 -3.60 17.84
C ARG A 145 -8.06 -3.05 16.50
N PRO A 146 -9.14 -2.26 16.50
CA PRO A 146 -9.65 -1.65 15.28
C PRO A 146 -8.63 -0.70 14.62
N GLU A 147 -7.73 -0.11 15.39
CA GLU A 147 -6.66 0.72 14.86
C GLU A 147 -5.68 -0.09 14.01
N ALA A 148 -5.32 -1.31 14.42
CA ALA A 148 -4.42 -2.17 13.65
C ALA A 148 -5.04 -2.60 12.31
N ALA A 149 -6.35 -2.85 12.29
CA ALA A 149 -7.08 -3.13 11.05
C ALA A 149 -7.10 -1.92 10.11
N ALA A 150 -7.29 -0.71 10.65
CA ALA A 150 -7.18 0.54 9.90
C ALA A 150 -5.78 0.71 9.27
N GLU A 151 -4.71 0.46 10.03
CA GLU A 151 -3.33 0.52 9.50
C GLU A 151 -3.07 -0.53 8.41
N CYS A 152 -3.65 -1.72 8.52
CA CYS A 152 -3.58 -2.73 7.44
C CYS A 152 -4.26 -2.21 6.16
N LEU A 153 -5.38 -1.48 6.28
CA LEU A 153 -6.05 -0.90 5.12
C LEU A 153 -5.27 0.28 4.53
N LYS A 154 -4.61 1.10 5.36
CA LYS A 154 -3.77 2.23 4.90
C LYS A 154 -2.71 1.75 3.91
N VAL A 155 -2.18 0.54 4.06
CA VAL A 155 -1.20 -0.04 3.12
C VAL A 155 -1.65 0.00 1.66
N PHE A 156 -2.96 -0.07 1.36
CA PHE A 156 -3.47 0.05 -0.01
C PHE A 156 -3.35 1.46 -0.60
N ALA A 157 -3.27 2.47 0.26
CA ALA A 157 -3.12 3.87 -0.11
C ALA A 157 -1.67 4.37 0.01
N LEU A 158 -0.81 3.58 0.67
CA LEU A 158 0.63 3.78 0.79
C LEU A 158 1.33 3.10 -0.38
N GLY A 159 2.40 3.70 -0.91
CA GLY A 159 3.14 3.13 -2.03
C GLY A 159 3.65 4.21 -2.98
N GLY A 160 4.74 3.87 -3.68
CA GLY A 160 5.65 4.83 -4.32
C GLY A 160 5.02 5.89 -5.21
N ARG A 161 5.68 7.05 -5.23
CA ARG A 161 5.32 8.27 -5.95
C ARG A 161 4.89 8.03 -7.39
N ASP A 162 3.78 8.64 -7.79
CA ASP A 162 3.58 8.92 -9.21
C ASP A 162 4.62 10.00 -9.57
N PRO A 163 5.49 9.80 -10.59
CA PRO A 163 6.45 10.81 -11.00
C PRO A 163 5.80 12.13 -11.46
N TYR A 164 4.47 12.14 -11.65
CA TYR A 164 3.69 13.32 -12.00
C TYR A 164 2.97 13.96 -10.81
N ASP A 165 3.06 13.40 -9.59
CA ASP A 165 2.49 13.98 -8.37
C ASP A 165 3.52 14.84 -7.62
N ASP A 166 3.03 15.91 -6.97
CA ASP A 166 3.86 16.75 -6.11
C ASP A 166 4.50 15.92 -4.97
N ALA A 167 5.82 16.06 -4.85
CA ALA A 167 6.68 15.40 -3.88
C ALA A 167 6.20 15.54 -2.44
N ALA A 168 5.72 16.73 -2.09
CA ALA A 168 5.34 17.09 -0.74
C ALA A 168 4.00 16.46 -0.33
N GLU A 169 3.07 16.38 -1.28
CA GLU A 169 1.69 15.90 -1.07
C GLU A 169 1.55 14.37 -1.19
N SER A 170 2.55 13.70 -1.76
CA SER A 170 2.52 12.25 -2.03
C SER A 170 3.43 11.40 -1.13
N GLY A 171 4.25 12.03 -0.28
CA GLY A 171 5.18 11.33 0.62
C GLY A 171 4.48 10.46 1.66
N TYR A 172 5.16 9.41 2.13
CA TYR A 172 4.59 8.42 3.06
C TYR A 172 3.91 9.05 4.29
N PHE A 173 4.59 10.01 4.97
CA PHE A 173 4.04 10.66 6.16
C PHE A 173 2.87 11.61 5.84
N ALA A 174 2.88 12.29 4.70
CA ALA A 174 1.76 13.13 4.26
C ALA A 174 0.48 12.30 4.08
N VAL A 175 0.57 11.17 3.38
CA VAL A 175 -0.55 10.23 3.20
C VAL A 175 -1.02 9.67 4.54
N ARG A 176 -0.11 9.34 5.46
CA ARG A 176 -0.47 8.85 6.79
C ARG A 176 -1.25 9.88 7.60
N ILE A 177 -0.87 11.15 7.54
CA ILE A 177 -1.55 12.26 8.22
C ILE A 177 -2.94 12.45 7.62
N ALA A 178 -3.04 12.57 6.30
CA ALA A 178 -4.32 12.73 5.59
C ALA A 178 -5.31 11.59 5.90
N LEU A 179 -4.84 10.34 5.90
CA LEU A 179 -5.68 9.18 6.24
C LEU A 179 -6.04 9.13 7.73
N ALA A 180 -5.18 9.62 8.62
CA ALA A 180 -5.50 9.75 10.04
C ALA A 180 -6.57 10.83 10.28
N GLU A 181 -6.56 11.90 9.51
CA GLU A 181 -7.62 12.92 9.54
C GLU A 181 -8.94 12.38 8.99
N ALA A 182 -8.92 11.66 7.86
CA ALA A 182 -10.10 11.00 7.31
C ALA A 182 -10.75 10.01 8.32
N LEU A 183 -9.93 9.36 9.15
CA LEU A 183 -10.40 8.49 10.23
C LEU A 183 -10.98 9.29 11.41
N LYS A 184 -10.48 10.51 11.69
CA LYS A 184 -10.96 11.39 12.77
C LYS A 184 -12.17 12.25 12.37
N GLY A 185 -12.32 12.59 11.09
CA GLY A 185 -13.32 13.53 10.55
C GLY A 185 -14.79 13.10 10.69
N VAL A 186 -15.06 11.97 11.35
CA VAL A 186 -16.41 11.48 11.68
C VAL A 186 -16.80 11.77 13.14
N VAL A 187 -16.00 12.54 13.87
CA VAL A 187 -16.35 13.05 15.21
C VAL A 187 -17.30 14.26 15.07
N GLY A 188 -18.55 13.95 14.77
CA GLY A 188 -19.68 14.88 14.71
C GLY A 188 -21.05 14.18 14.71
N ARG A 189 -21.08 12.86 14.48
CA ARG A 189 -22.26 12.00 14.62
C ARG A 189 -21.87 10.80 15.49
N GLY A 190 -22.56 10.64 16.61
CA GLY A 190 -22.38 9.63 17.67
C GLY A 190 -21.53 8.40 17.37
N VAL A 191 -20.70 8.03 18.35
CA VAL A 191 -19.79 6.87 18.35
C VAL A 191 -20.58 5.56 18.31
N THR A 192 -21.05 5.17 17.13
CA THR A 192 -21.53 3.82 16.82
C THR A 192 -21.31 3.53 15.32
N GLY A 193 -20.21 2.83 14.98
CA GLY A 193 -20.04 2.11 13.71
C GLY A 193 -19.91 2.89 12.38
N ALA A 194 -20.19 4.20 12.34
CA ALA A 194 -20.29 4.97 11.09
C ALA A 194 -19.00 5.71 10.66
N VAL A 195 -17.89 5.52 11.38
CA VAL A 195 -16.58 6.18 11.12
C VAL A 195 -15.87 5.63 9.85
N LEU A 196 -16.35 4.50 9.33
CA LEU A 196 -15.66 3.70 8.31
C LEU A 196 -15.76 4.18 6.85
N PRO A 197 -16.88 4.74 6.35
CA PRO A 197 -17.02 5.02 4.91
C PRO A 197 -16.08 6.08 4.36
N GLY A 198 -15.87 7.19 5.10
CA GLY A 198 -14.98 8.28 4.66
C GLY A 198 -13.51 7.84 4.59
N PHE A 199 -13.05 7.08 5.58
CA PHE A 199 -11.72 6.48 5.58
C PHE A 199 -11.56 5.45 4.45
N ILE A 200 -12.53 4.56 4.26
CA ILE A 200 -12.51 3.58 3.16
C ILE A 200 -12.50 4.28 1.80
N GLY A 201 -13.29 5.34 1.61
CA GLY A 201 -13.31 6.14 0.40
C GLY A 201 -11.96 6.81 0.13
N ALA A 202 -11.31 7.37 1.16
CA ALA A 202 -9.97 7.95 1.05
C ALA A 202 -8.91 6.91 0.65
N VAL A 203 -9.01 5.68 1.18
CA VAL A 203 -8.14 4.57 0.75
C VAL A 203 -8.46 4.13 -0.67
N ALA A 204 -9.75 3.99 -1.00
CA ALA A 204 -10.23 3.57 -2.32
C ALA A 204 -9.74 4.51 -3.42
N ALA A 205 -9.78 5.83 -3.18
CA ALA A 205 -9.31 6.84 -4.13
C ALA A 205 -7.84 6.65 -4.53
N ARG A 206 -6.99 6.20 -3.59
CA ARG A 206 -5.57 5.93 -3.86
C ARG A 206 -5.30 4.51 -4.37
N PHE A 207 -6.16 3.56 -4.02
CA PHE A 207 -6.06 2.17 -4.50
C PHE A 207 -6.63 1.97 -5.92
N GLY A 208 -7.53 2.86 -6.36
CA GLY A 208 -8.15 2.86 -7.69
C GLY A 208 -7.16 2.80 -8.85
N GLY A 209 -6.15 3.69 -8.84
CA GLY A 209 -5.11 3.73 -9.87
C GLY A 209 -4.33 2.40 -10.01
N PRO A 210 -3.73 1.87 -8.93
CA PRO A 210 -3.13 0.54 -8.88
C PRO A 210 -4.02 -0.58 -9.45
N VAL A 211 -5.29 -0.62 -9.08
CA VAL A 211 -6.23 -1.65 -9.53
C VAL A 211 -6.58 -1.48 -11.00
N ALA A 212 -6.90 -0.27 -11.43
CA ALA A 212 -7.16 0.06 -12.83
C ALA A 212 -5.98 -0.37 -13.70
N LEU A 213 -4.76 -0.13 -13.23
CA LEU A 213 -3.55 -0.53 -13.92
C LEU A 213 -3.36 -2.05 -14.00
N LYS A 214 -3.64 -2.77 -12.90
CA LYS A 214 -3.67 -4.23 -12.89
C LYS A 214 -4.63 -4.77 -13.97
N LEU A 215 -5.84 -4.23 -14.02
CA LEU A 215 -6.86 -4.64 -14.98
C LEU A 215 -6.43 -4.32 -16.43
N SER A 216 -5.94 -3.11 -16.69
CA SER A 216 -5.42 -2.72 -18.01
C SER A 216 -4.27 -3.63 -18.47
N ALA A 217 -3.38 -4.01 -17.57
CA ALA A 217 -2.30 -4.94 -17.87
C ALA A 217 -2.84 -6.34 -18.22
N GLN A 218 -3.80 -6.86 -17.44
CA GLN A 218 -4.40 -8.18 -17.68
C GLN A 218 -5.22 -8.26 -18.98
N VAL A 219 -5.75 -7.13 -19.47
CA VAL A 219 -6.53 -7.04 -20.72
C VAL A 219 -5.65 -6.78 -21.96
N ALA A 220 -4.36 -6.50 -21.79
CA ALA A 220 -3.48 -6.21 -22.92
C ALA A 220 -3.43 -7.40 -23.90
N PRO A 221 -3.63 -7.19 -25.23
CA PRO A 221 -3.78 -8.26 -26.23
C PRO A 221 -2.58 -9.23 -26.34
N ILE A 222 -1.46 -8.89 -25.71
CA ILE A 222 -0.18 -9.61 -25.78
C ILE A 222 -0.01 -10.55 -24.56
N ILE A 223 -0.88 -10.47 -23.55
CA ILE A 223 -0.71 -11.18 -22.27
C ILE A 223 -1.50 -12.48 -22.28
N GLY A 224 -0.80 -13.60 -22.42
CA GLY A 224 -1.34 -14.92 -22.14
C GLY A 224 -1.45 -15.21 -20.63
N ALA A 225 -2.13 -16.30 -20.29
CA ALA A 225 -2.17 -17.00 -19.01
C ALA A 225 -1.02 -16.72 -18.01
N ALA A 226 0.22 -17.01 -18.43
CA ALA A 226 1.40 -16.91 -17.59
C ALA A 226 1.70 -15.45 -17.18
N ALA A 227 1.46 -14.49 -18.07
CA ALA A 227 1.71 -13.08 -17.81
C ALA A 227 0.64 -12.46 -16.89
N GLY A 228 -0.61 -12.93 -16.93
CA GLY A 228 -1.65 -12.55 -15.96
C GLY A 228 -1.33 -12.99 -14.52
N ALA A 229 -0.70 -14.17 -14.37
CA ALA A 229 -0.17 -14.60 -13.07
C ALA A 229 0.98 -13.70 -12.61
N THR A 230 1.90 -13.31 -13.50
CA THR A 230 3.00 -12.40 -13.16
C THR A 230 2.51 -11.03 -12.68
N VAL A 231 1.48 -10.46 -13.31
CA VAL A 231 0.87 -9.19 -12.86
C VAL A 231 0.37 -9.30 -11.41
N ASN A 232 -0.31 -10.39 -11.08
CA ASN A 232 -0.78 -10.63 -9.72
C ASN A 232 0.36 -10.75 -8.70
N LEU A 233 1.49 -11.35 -9.09
CA LEU A 233 2.67 -11.45 -8.23
C LEU A 233 3.36 -10.12 -8.00
N VAL A 234 3.48 -9.30 -9.05
CA VAL A 234 4.04 -7.94 -8.94
C VAL A 234 3.18 -7.10 -8.00
N PHE A 235 1.86 -7.21 -8.12
CA PHE A 235 0.89 -6.53 -7.25
C PHE A 235 1.02 -7.00 -5.79
N LEU A 236 1.03 -8.32 -5.56
CA LEU A 236 1.19 -8.93 -4.24
C LEU A 236 2.52 -8.52 -3.57
N GLU A 237 3.63 -8.62 -4.30
CA GLU A 237 4.94 -8.28 -3.76
C GLU A 237 5.06 -6.78 -3.47
N HIS A 238 4.45 -5.93 -4.30
CA HIS A 238 4.41 -4.49 -4.05
C HIS A 238 3.77 -4.18 -2.69
N PHE A 239 2.53 -4.63 -2.47
CA PHE A 239 1.82 -4.33 -1.22
C PHE A 239 2.42 -5.04 0.00
N ARG A 240 3.07 -6.21 -0.18
CA ARG A 240 3.87 -6.83 0.89
C ARG A 240 5.09 -6.00 1.26
N THR A 241 5.81 -5.46 0.28
CA THR A 241 6.95 -4.57 0.52
C THR A 241 6.52 -3.30 1.22
N VAL A 242 5.43 -2.66 0.77
CA VAL A 242 4.83 -1.50 1.44
C VAL A 242 4.41 -1.85 2.87
N ALA A 243 3.75 -2.97 3.10
CA ALA A 243 3.36 -3.42 4.44
C ALA A 243 4.57 -3.58 5.36
N ARG A 244 5.64 -4.25 4.90
CA ARG A 244 6.87 -4.42 5.68
C ARG A 244 7.47 -3.07 6.06
N GLY A 245 7.55 -2.13 5.11
CA GLY A 245 8.04 -0.78 5.38
C GLY A 245 7.16 -0.04 6.40
N HIS A 246 5.85 0.00 6.17
CA HIS A 246 4.89 0.69 7.02
C HIS A 246 4.92 0.17 8.46
N PHE A 247 4.84 -1.15 8.65
CA PHE A 247 4.84 -1.74 9.98
C PHE A 247 6.23 -1.75 10.65
N THR A 248 7.32 -1.68 9.88
CA THR A 248 8.66 -1.39 10.43
C THR A 248 8.71 0.01 11.01
N VAL A 249 8.24 1.03 10.27
CA VAL A 249 8.18 2.40 10.79
C VAL A 249 7.35 2.44 12.07
N ARG A 250 6.15 1.84 12.08
CA ARG A 250 5.29 1.82 13.28
C ARG A 250 5.92 1.11 14.46
N ARG A 251 6.62 -0.01 14.25
CA ARG A 251 7.37 -0.69 15.32
C ARG A 251 8.46 0.21 15.88
N LEU A 252 9.21 0.90 15.02
CA LEU A 252 10.24 1.85 15.46
C LEU A 252 9.62 3.05 16.19
N GLU A 253 8.47 3.57 15.75
CA GLU A 253 7.75 4.66 16.43
C GLU A 253 7.33 4.24 17.84
N ARG A 254 6.88 2.99 18.04
CA ARG A 254 6.58 2.44 19.37
C ARG A 254 7.83 2.31 20.25
N ALA A 255 8.97 1.95 19.67
CA ALA A 255 10.21 1.68 20.41
C ALA A 255 11.01 2.96 20.74
N HIS A 256 10.98 3.96 19.85
CA HIS A 256 11.88 5.12 19.89
C HIS A 256 11.13 6.47 19.89
N GLY A 257 9.81 6.45 19.77
CA GLY A 257 8.97 7.64 19.72
C GLY A 257 8.73 8.13 18.28
N PRO A 258 7.52 8.65 17.98
CA PRO A 258 7.13 9.01 16.62
C PRO A 258 7.93 10.19 16.05
N ALA A 259 8.17 11.23 16.85
CA ALA A 259 8.87 12.42 16.40
C ALA A 259 10.31 12.12 15.94
N LEU A 260 11.03 11.27 16.68
CA LEU A 260 12.40 10.89 16.36
C LEU A 260 12.46 10.06 15.06
N VAL A 261 11.57 9.08 14.92
CA VAL A 261 11.52 8.21 13.73
C VAL A 261 11.12 9.01 12.49
N GLN A 262 10.14 9.92 12.63
CA GLN A 262 9.71 10.78 11.53
C GLN A 262 10.85 11.71 11.07
N ALA A 263 11.54 12.40 11.97
CA ALA A 263 12.65 13.27 11.62
C ALA A 263 13.79 12.50 10.92
N ALA A 264 14.11 11.29 11.41
CA ALA A 264 15.11 10.44 10.79
C ALA A 264 14.67 9.93 9.40
N TYR A 265 13.39 9.58 9.25
CA TYR A 265 12.81 9.16 7.98
C TYR A 265 12.89 10.26 6.93
N GLU A 266 12.46 11.48 7.28
CA GLU A 266 12.48 12.64 6.40
C GLU A 266 13.91 12.98 5.95
N ALA A 267 14.87 12.95 6.87
CA ALA A 267 16.28 13.14 6.52
C ALA A 267 16.81 12.08 5.53
N MET A 268 16.45 10.80 5.74
CA MET A 268 16.85 9.71 4.82
C MET A 268 16.14 9.80 3.46
N ARG A 269 14.86 10.20 3.46
CA ARG A 269 14.08 10.44 2.24
C ARG A 269 14.71 11.56 1.41
N ASP A 270 15.01 12.69 2.03
CA ASP A 270 15.54 13.87 1.33
C ASP A 270 16.92 13.56 0.75
N ALA A 271 17.78 12.86 1.50
CA ALA A 271 19.08 12.39 1.01
C ALA A 271 18.97 11.45 -0.20
N ARG A 272 17.90 10.64 -0.28
CA ARG A 272 17.65 9.73 -1.42
C ARG A 272 17.25 10.48 -2.70
N PHE A 273 16.55 11.61 -2.59
CA PHE A 273 16.04 12.36 -3.74
C PHE A 273 16.90 13.57 -4.13
N ALA A 274 17.86 13.95 -3.28
CA ALA A 274 18.87 14.95 -3.61
C ALA A 274 20.05 14.37 -4.43
N ALA A 275 20.14 13.05 -4.55
CA ALA A 275 21.16 12.31 -5.29
C ALA A 275 20.67 11.90 -6.69
#